data_AF-A0A7C5YS20-F1
#
_entry.id   AF-A0A7C5YS20-F1
#
_cell.length_a   1.000
_cell.length_b   1.000
_cell.length_c   1.000
_cell.angle_alpha   90.00
_cell.angle_beta   90.00
_cell.angle_gamma   90.00
#
_symmetry.space_group_name_H-M   'P 1'
#
loop_
_entity.id
_entity.type
_entity.pdbx_description
1 polymer ?
#
loop_
_entity_poly.entity_id
_entity_poly.type
_entity_poly.pdbx_seq_one_letter_code
_entity_poly.pdbx_strand_id
1 'polypeptide(L)'
;MATTLSFKDIIDLPQWRTLANSITATAAGSCLCGDSRNDASRDPFLYLLINATTFQRYNVLNDEWQTLTSPALAGTFGAGASSVFVASAGPSGTLATGATTTSVVLSTALPAAVGVNQLANNGSGVGYKIRIIGNATGSSGKTEEKYIIGNTAGTTPTIYLDSALTFTPIAGDRYEILSGRVMLMSAGTLAAGIVKAYDIATNSYVTVTQTNLPATISTDSENIVLDELFVPSTRNPGEGFFGNLVASASSSTSITGQASGGDAGVLANEYRNFQIRIVQDTTTPTAVGQRRIISSHTAGPSPIYTVPTWTVTPSATATFVIENNNDILLSSSASTTMYSYRMGGFTADGTWSYTGTVGTNGALAYAVRPAASGAGTNALPSWGLTLDSAKLARHSYIYWFRGGASNTLDLLDIAGASGTGAWTAAIAYGGSTAATTFTTGTGSCYDGATNTGKYGYINVNATQRFLRFDVLNRVLEPWAYLPYAQNTATIGEKIATSLFIDGTTKLAFLYAIQSTGTVFWNCAIQR
;
A
#
# COMPACT_ATOMS: atom_id res chain seq x y z
N MET A 1 -2.12 29.27 6.51
CA MET A 1 -3.58 29.24 6.82
C MET A 1 -4.13 28.07 6.04
N ALA A 2 -4.66 27.02 6.69
CA ALA A 2 -5.19 25.87 5.95
C ALA A 2 -6.40 26.33 5.13
N THR A 3 -6.45 25.96 3.85
CA THR A 3 -7.62 26.26 3.02
C THR A 3 -8.82 25.46 3.51
N THR A 4 -9.96 26.10 3.76
CA THR A 4 -11.22 25.41 4.09
C THR A 4 -11.96 25.08 2.79
N LEU A 5 -12.20 23.79 2.54
CA LEU A 5 -13.07 23.34 1.45
C LEU A 5 -14.53 23.41 1.92
N SER A 6 -15.35 24.22 1.25
CA SER A 6 -16.74 24.47 1.65
C SER A 6 -17.73 24.10 0.54
N PHE A 7 -17.60 22.87 0.02
CA PHE A 7 -18.54 22.35 -0.97
C PHE A 7 -19.97 22.41 -0.43
N LYS A 8 -20.89 22.89 -1.26
CA LYS A 8 -22.32 23.03 -0.98
C LYS A 8 -23.07 21.91 -1.65
N ASP A 9 -23.89 21.20 -0.88
CA ASP A 9 -24.73 20.15 -1.38
C ASP A 9 -25.58 20.61 -2.58
N ILE A 10 -25.74 19.74 -3.58
CA ILE A 10 -26.51 19.94 -4.81
C ILE A 10 -25.88 20.96 -5.78
N ILE A 11 -25.23 22.01 -5.27
CA ILE A 11 -24.57 23.04 -6.08
C ILE A 11 -23.23 22.52 -6.58
N ASP A 12 -22.40 22.02 -5.67
CA ASP A 12 -21.09 21.45 -5.98
C ASP A 12 -21.26 19.94 -6.21
N LEU A 13 -21.49 19.60 -7.48
CA LEU A 13 -21.54 18.21 -7.94
C LEU A 13 -20.15 17.74 -8.38
N PRO A 14 -19.85 16.43 -8.28
CA PRO A 14 -18.64 15.86 -8.84
C PRO A 14 -18.55 16.14 -10.36
N GLN A 15 -17.53 16.88 -10.78
CA GLN A 15 -17.31 17.24 -12.18
C GLN A 15 -15.99 16.65 -12.69
N TRP A 16 -16.07 16.04 -13.87
CA TRP A 16 -14.92 15.47 -14.56
C TRP A 16 -14.20 16.53 -15.37
N ARG A 17 -12.88 16.63 -15.18
CA ARG A 17 -11.98 17.46 -15.95
C ARG A 17 -11.12 16.58 -16.85
N THR A 18 -10.99 16.95 -18.12
CA THR A 18 -10.05 16.32 -19.06
C THR A 18 -8.61 16.70 -18.72
N LEU A 19 -7.71 15.73 -18.84
CA LEU A 19 -6.28 15.86 -18.58
C LEU A 19 -5.46 15.60 -19.84
N ALA A 20 -4.14 15.69 -19.74
CA ALA A 20 -3.25 15.17 -20.77
C ALA A 20 -3.56 13.69 -21.01
N ASN A 21 -3.83 13.35 -22.27
CA ASN A 21 -4.11 11.99 -22.69
C ASN A 21 -2.87 11.11 -22.46
N SER A 22 -3.10 9.83 -22.13
CA SER A 22 -2.01 8.87 -22.04
C SER A 22 -1.30 8.75 -23.40
N ILE A 23 0.00 8.46 -23.35
CA ILE A 23 0.84 8.34 -24.56
C ILE A 23 0.40 7.14 -25.41
N THR A 24 -0.18 6.12 -24.78
CA THR A 24 -0.60 4.88 -25.47
C THR A 24 -1.95 4.42 -24.93
N ALA A 25 -2.78 3.89 -25.83
CA ALA A 25 -4.10 3.38 -25.48
C ALA A 25 -3.98 2.16 -24.56
N THR A 26 -4.95 2.01 -23.66
CA THR A 26 -5.00 0.84 -22.77
C THR A 26 -5.41 -0.43 -23.52
N ALA A 27 -5.11 -1.58 -22.92
CA ALA A 27 -5.49 -2.91 -23.40
C ALA A 27 -5.95 -3.79 -22.22
N ALA A 28 -6.30 -5.05 -22.51
CA ALA A 28 -6.59 -6.03 -21.47
C ALA A 28 -5.36 -6.24 -20.57
N GLY A 29 -5.56 -6.12 -19.26
CA GLY A 29 -4.49 -6.21 -18.26
C GLY A 29 -3.72 -4.90 -18.02
N SER A 30 -3.98 -3.85 -18.80
CA SER A 30 -3.41 -2.54 -18.46
C SER A 30 -3.96 -2.07 -17.11
N CYS A 31 -3.12 -1.50 -16.26
CA CYS A 31 -3.51 -1.18 -14.89
C CYS A 31 -2.89 0.13 -14.41
N LEU A 32 -3.71 0.93 -13.72
CA LEU A 32 -3.31 2.13 -12.98
C LEU A 32 -3.09 1.79 -11.52
N CYS A 33 -2.05 2.37 -10.92
CA CYS A 33 -1.88 2.38 -9.47
C CYS A 33 -1.27 3.71 -9.01
N GLY A 34 -1.56 4.09 -7.78
CA GLY A 34 -1.03 5.29 -7.13
C GLY A 34 -0.63 5.00 -5.70
N ASP A 35 0.09 5.95 -5.11
CA ASP A 35 0.48 5.91 -3.72
C ASP A 35 -0.66 6.41 -2.81
N SER A 36 -1.14 5.52 -1.94
CA SER A 36 -2.26 5.78 -1.03
C SER A 36 -1.86 6.45 0.28
N ARG A 37 -0.59 6.85 0.46
CA ARG A 37 -0.17 7.61 1.66
C ARG A 37 -0.94 8.92 1.80
N ASN A 38 -1.37 9.17 3.03
CA ASN A 38 -2.26 10.30 3.36
C ASN A 38 -1.51 11.59 3.78
N ASP A 39 -0.18 11.65 3.62
CA ASP A 39 0.66 12.81 3.96
C ASP A 39 1.47 13.33 2.74
N ALA A 40 2.35 14.30 2.97
CA ALA A 40 3.20 14.89 1.93
C ALA A 40 4.33 13.98 1.45
N SER A 41 4.58 12.84 2.09
CA SER A 41 5.62 11.89 1.67
C SER A 41 5.20 10.99 0.51
N ARG A 42 3.91 11.03 0.15
CA ARG A 42 3.31 10.37 -1.02
C ARG A 42 4.08 10.67 -2.32
N ASP A 43 4.22 9.67 -3.18
CA ASP A 43 4.70 9.85 -4.54
C ASP A 43 3.68 10.62 -5.40
N PRO A 44 4.09 11.70 -6.11
CA PRO A 44 3.17 12.54 -6.87
C PRO A 44 2.75 11.92 -8.20
N PHE A 45 3.23 10.71 -8.54
CA PHE A 45 2.91 10.08 -9.81
C PHE A 45 1.84 8.99 -9.68
N LEU A 46 1.01 8.90 -10.70
CA LEU A 46 0.24 7.69 -10.98
C LEU A 46 1.01 6.85 -11.99
N TYR A 47 1.03 5.55 -11.81
CA TYR A 47 1.75 4.62 -12.68
C TYR A 47 0.77 3.81 -13.52
N LEU A 48 1.08 3.66 -14.80
CA LEU A 48 0.27 2.93 -15.76
C LEU A 48 1.14 1.85 -16.43
N LEU A 49 0.83 0.58 -16.12
CA LEU A 49 1.35 -0.55 -16.87
C LEU A 49 0.46 -0.78 -18.08
N ILE A 50 1.00 -0.57 -19.29
CA ILE A 50 0.22 -0.66 -20.53
C ILE A 50 0.36 -2.03 -21.16
N ASN A 51 1.60 -2.51 -21.29
CA ASN A 51 1.95 -3.80 -21.84
C ASN A 51 3.31 -4.27 -21.26
N ALA A 52 3.78 -5.44 -21.68
CA ALA A 52 5.04 -6.04 -21.18
C ALA A 52 6.29 -5.16 -21.38
N THR A 53 6.25 -4.19 -22.31
CA THR A 53 7.39 -3.35 -22.67
C THR A 53 7.16 -1.85 -22.43
N THR A 54 5.95 -1.44 -22.06
CA THR A 54 5.58 -0.02 -21.89
C THR A 54 5.05 0.21 -20.49
N PHE A 55 5.79 1.01 -19.72
CA PHE A 55 5.42 1.51 -18.41
C PHE A 55 5.51 3.04 -18.41
N GLN A 56 4.48 3.69 -17.88
CA GLN A 56 4.37 5.15 -17.91
C GLN A 56 4.01 5.66 -16.52
N ARG A 57 4.34 6.93 -16.27
CA ARG A 57 3.89 7.64 -15.08
C ARG A 57 3.27 8.98 -15.47
N TYR A 58 2.25 9.40 -14.74
CA TYR A 58 1.56 10.67 -14.92
C TYR A 58 1.81 11.56 -13.70
N ASN A 59 2.29 12.79 -13.91
CA ASN A 59 2.51 13.74 -12.83
C ASN A 59 1.21 14.49 -12.50
N VAL A 60 0.64 14.23 -11.33
CA VAL A 60 -0.62 14.86 -10.91
C VAL A 60 -0.51 16.38 -10.68
N LEU A 61 0.72 16.89 -10.49
CA LEU A 61 0.98 18.30 -10.24
C LEU A 61 1.10 19.11 -11.53
N ASN A 62 1.59 18.48 -12.61
CA ASN A 62 1.94 19.17 -13.85
C ASN A 62 1.10 18.75 -15.06
N ASP A 63 0.21 17.77 -14.92
CA ASP A 63 -0.68 17.29 -15.98
C ASP A 63 0.07 16.80 -17.23
N GLU A 64 1.04 15.89 -17.04
CA GLU A 64 1.86 15.36 -18.13
C GLU A 64 2.28 13.91 -17.88
N TRP A 65 2.44 13.15 -18.97
CA TRP A 65 2.89 11.76 -18.97
C TRP A 65 4.38 11.65 -19.28
N GLN A 66 5.02 10.67 -18.65
CA GLN A 66 6.39 10.29 -18.93
C GLN A 66 6.47 8.79 -19.18
N THR A 67 7.10 8.40 -20.29
CA THR A 67 7.47 7.00 -20.52
C THR A 67 8.70 6.65 -19.70
N LEU A 68 8.62 5.53 -18.98
CA LEU A 68 9.73 4.98 -18.21
C LEU A 68 10.47 3.93 -19.04
N THR A 69 11.66 3.56 -18.57
CA THR A 69 12.43 2.45 -19.16
C THR A 69 11.57 1.21 -19.28
N SER A 70 11.76 0.43 -20.34
CA SER A 70 10.96 -0.77 -20.56
C SER A 70 11.08 -1.75 -19.38
N PRO A 71 9.96 -2.22 -18.79
CA PRO A 71 10.03 -3.25 -17.77
C PRO A 71 10.43 -4.61 -18.37
N ALA A 72 10.21 -4.84 -19.67
CA ALA A 72 10.47 -6.11 -20.37
C ALA A 72 10.01 -7.33 -19.54
N LEU A 73 8.72 -7.36 -19.21
CA LEU A 73 8.10 -8.44 -18.46
C LEU A 73 8.02 -9.70 -19.32
N ALA A 74 8.27 -10.86 -18.73
CA ALA A 74 8.13 -12.14 -19.42
C ALA A 74 6.65 -12.54 -19.57
N GLY A 75 6.40 -13.61 -20.33
CA GLY A 75 5.06 -14.12 -20.60
C GLY A 75 4.36 -13.42 -21.76
N THR A 76 3.04 -13.62 -21.89
CA THR A 76 2.19 -12.97 -22.89
C THR A 76 1.28 -12.00 -22.17
N PHE A 77 1.56 -10.70 -22.32
CA PHE A 77 0.77 -9.66 -21.66
C PHE A 77 -0.71 -9.75 -22.05
N GLY A 78 -1.60 -9.57 -21.08
CA GLY A 78 -3.03 -9.68 -21.28
C GLY A 78 -3.77 -9.87 -19.97
N ALA A 79 -4.86 -10.62 -20.03
CA ALA A 79 -5.70 -10.97 -18.89
C ALA A 79 -4.91 -11.49 -17.69
N GLY A 80 -4.99 -10.80 -16.55
CA GLY A 80 -4.29 -11.14 -15.31
C GLY A 80 -3.00 -10.38 -15.06
N ALA A 81 -2.51 -9.62 -16.05
CA ALA A 81 -1.50 -8.60 -15.78
C ALA A 81 -2.05 -7.56 -14.81
N SER A 82 -1.20 -7.07 -13.92
CA SER A 82 -1.59 -6.16 -12.84
C SER A 82 -0.39 -5.38 -12.30
N SER A 83 -0.66 -4.27 -11.62
CA SER A 83 0.35 -3.46 -10.96
C SER A 83 -0.18 -2.88 -9.65
N VAL A 84 0.69 -2.74 -8.65
CA VAL A 84 0.31 -2.14 -7.37
C VAL A 84 1.48 -1.40 -6.72
N PHE A 85 1.16 -0.30 -6.03
CA PHE A 85 2.15 0.53 -5.34
C PHE A 85 2.37 0.04 -3.91
N VAL A 86 3.62 -0.08 -3.51
CA VAL A 86 4.06 -0.53 -2.16
C VAL A 86 4.91 0.58 -1.56
N ALA A 87 4.34 1.34 -0.62
CA ALA A 87 4.90 2.62 -0.18
C ALA A 87 6.16 2.50 0.70
N SER A 88 6.22 1.47 1.54
CA SER A 88 7.37 1.21 2.40
C SER A 88 8.57 0.60 1.67
N ALA A 89 8.38 0.05 0.46
CA ALA A 89 9.32 -0.85 -0.19
C ALA A 89 10.47 -0.18 -0.98
N GLY A 90 11.02 0.94 -0.52
CA GLY A 90 12.18 1.56 -1.18
C GLY A 90 13.53 0.92 -0.79
N PRO A 91 14.67 1.50 -1.24
CA PRO A 91 15.99 1.02 -0.87
C PRO A 91 16.23 1.10 0.64
N SER A 92 16.76 0.03 1.22
CA SER A 92 17.09 -0.05 2.64
C SER A 92 18.41 -0.77 2.85
N GLY A 93 19.04 -0.54 4.00
CA GLY A 93 20.35 -1.11 4.30
C GLY A 93 20.96 -0.54 5.57
N THR A 94 22.28 -0.60 5.64
CA THR A 94 23.07 -0.09 6.77
C THR A 94 23.86 1.16 6.41
N LEU A 95 24.25 1.92 7.42
CA LEU A 95 25.09 3.10 7.33
C LEU A 95 26.58 2.74 7.49
N ALA A 96 27.44 3.52 6.86
CA ALA A 96 28.89 3.49 7.00
C ALA A 96 29.36 4.43 8.13
N THR A 97 30.68 4.48 8.35
CA THR A 97 31.30 5.52 9.18
C THR A 97 31.19 6.91 8.52
N GLY A 98 31.32 7.96 9.32
CA GLY A 98 31.31 9.35 8.83
C GLY A 98 29.92 10.01 8.77
N ALA A 99 28.89 9.37 9.30
CA ALA A 99 27.60 10.02 9.52
C ALA A 99 27.72 11.15 10.56
N THR A 100 26.92 12.20 10.36
CA THR A 100 26.70 13.32 11.27
C THR A 100 25.20 13.41 11.58
N THR A 101 24.77 14.40 12.37
CA THR A 101 23.34 14.63 12.59
C THR A 101 22.62 15.17 11.35
N THR A 102 23.33 15.71 10.36
CA THR A 102 22.75 16.31 9.14
C THR A 102 23.10 15.55 7.86
N SER A 103 23.91 14.51 7.96
CA SER A 103 24.28 13.69 6.81
C SER A 103 24.56 12.24 7.21
N VAL A 104 24.21 11.29 6.35
CA VAL A 104 24.49 9.87 6.57
C VAL A 104 25.18 9.30 5.33
N VAL A 105 26.09 8.35 5.55
CA VAL A 105 26.79 7.65 4.45
C VAL A 105 26.23 6.25 4.35
N LEU A 106 25.73 5.86 3.18
CA LEU A 106 25.21 4.50 2.99
C LEU A 106 26.38 3.51 2.86
N SER A 107 26.29 2.35 3.50
CA SER A 107 27.24 1.24 3.28
C SER A 107 26.67 0.17 2.37
N THR A 108 25.36 -0.06 2.43
CA THR A 108 24.66 -0.95 1.50
C THR A 108 24.50 -0.27 0.14
N ALA A 109 24.87 -0.97 -0.93
CA ALA A 109 24.70 -0.47 -2.28
C ALA A 109 23.21 -0.36 -2.64
N LEU A 110 22.83 0.79 -3.20
CA LEU A 110 21.55 1.01 -3.82
C LEU A 110 21.37 0.13 -5.08
N PRO A 111 20.11 -0.16 -5.46
CA PRO A 111 19.73 -0.82 -6.72
C PRO A 111 20.53 -0.50 -7.97
N ALA A 112 20.78 0.78 -8.14
CA ALA A 112 21.47 1.37 -9.25
C ALA A 112 22.14 2.63 -8.72
N ALA A 113 23.19 3.07 -9.43
CA ALA A 113 23.85 4.31 -9.09
C ALA A 113 22.85 5.48 -9.26
N VAL A 114 22.76 6.32 -8.24
CA VAL A 114 22.00 7.57 -8.31
C VAL A 114 22.90 8.69 -8.81
N GLY A 115 22.31 9.63 -9.54
CA GLY A 115 22.96 10.89 -9.88
C GLY A 115 23.09 11.83 -8.69
N VAL A 116 23.90 12.87 -8.83
CA VAL A 116 24.00 13.95 -7.82
C VAL A 116 22.62 14.58 -7.62
N ASN A 117 22.18 14.68 -6.37
CA ASN A 117 20.91 15.25 -5.94
C ASN A 117 19.64 14.58 -6.52
N GLN A 118 19.74 13.42 -7.16
CA GLN A 118 18.59 12.68 -7.66
C GLN A 118 17.56 12.37 -6.55
N LEU A 119 18.02 12.04 -5.34
CA LEU A 119 17.15 11.66 -4.23
C LEU A 119 16.50 12.87 -3.52
N ALA A 120 16.96 14.08 -3.84
CA ALA A 120 16.44 15.33 -3.32
C ALA A 120 15.21 15.85 -4.09
N ASN A 121 14.75 15.12 -5.11
CA ASN A 121 13.53 15.45 -5.85
C ASN A 121 12.74 14.19 -6.22
N ASN A 122 11.63 13.97 -5.52
CA ASN A 122 10.67 12.90 -5.81
C ASN A 122 9.68 13.25 -6.93
N GLY A 123 9.80 14.41 -7.56
CA GLY A 123 8.89 14.91 -8.60
C GLY A 123 7.88 15.95 -8.11
N SER A 124 7.77 16.21 -6.81
CA SER A 124 6.95 17.30 -6.24
C SER A 124 7.75 18.51 -5.78
N GLY A 125 9.06 18.54 -6.07
CA GLY A 125 9.96 19.62 -5.65
C GLY A 125 10.53 19.45 -4.23
N VAL A 126 10.28 18.31 -3.58
CA VAL A 126 10.91 17.89 -2.32
C VAL A 126 11.58 16.52 -2.50
N GLY A 127 12.53 16.16 -1.64
CA GLY A 127 13.17 14.85 -1.72
C GLY A 127 12.36 13.71 -1.14
N TYR A 128 12.88 12.49 -1.30
CA TYR A 128 12.30 11.33 -0.65
C TYR A 128 12.45 11.41 0.87
N LYS A 129 11.45 10.90 1.60
CA LYS A 129 11.56 10.72 3.05
C LYS A 129 12.48 9.52 3.33
N ILE A 130 13.40 9.68 4.27
CA ILE A 130 14.32 8.63 4.74
C ILE A 130 14.10 8.42 6.24
N ARG A 131 14.01 7.15 6.63
CA ARG A 131 13.97 6.71 8.02
C ARG A 131 15.36 6.26 8.44
N ILE A 132 15.88 6.83 9.52
CA ILE A 132 17.15 6.45 10.14
C ILE A 132 16.85 5.71 11.44
N ILE A 133 17.44 4.53 11.60
CA ILE A 133 17.17 3.60 12.69
C ILE A 133 18.48 3.38 13.45
N GLY A 134 18.59 3.98 14.64
CA GLY A 134 19.74 3.88 15.53
C GLY A 134 19.79 2.54 16.27
N ASN A 135 20.05 1.44 15.54
CA ASN A 135 19.94 0.08 16.07
C ASN A 135 21.24 -0.74 16.02
N ALA A 136 22.38 -0.12 15.71
CA ALA A 136 23.66 -0.77 15.94
C ALA A 136 23.96 -0.88 17.44
N THR A 137 24.86 -1.81 17.79
CA THR A 137 25.37 -1.94 19.16
C THR A 137 26.02 -0.62 19.60
N GLY A 138 25.55 -0.04 20.70
CA GLY A 138 26.03 1.25 21.21
C GLY A 138 25.38 2.48 20.55
N SER A 139 24.39 2.30 19.66
CA SER A 139 23.63 3.39 19.07
C SER A 139 22.56 3.96 20.01
N SER A 140 21.79 4.93 19.52
CA SER A 140 20.82 5.70 20.29
C SER A 140 19.56 4.93 20.70
N GLY A 141 19.22 3.86 19.98
CA GLY A 141 17.96 3.15 20.14
C GLY A 141 16.76 3.99 19.70
N LYS A 142 16.91 4.91 18.75
CA LYS A 142 15.84 5.79 18.24
C LYS A 142 15.61 5.59 16.75
N THR A 143 14.38 5.82 16.31
CA THR A 143 14.02 5.95 14.89
C THR A 143 13.59 7.38 14.59
N GLU A 144 14.15 7.99 13.55
CA GLU A 144 13.75 9.32 13.09
C GLU A 144 13.57 9.33 11.58
N GLU A 145 12.56 10.07 11.11
CA GLU A 145 12.33 10.31 9.69
C GLU A 145 12.69 11.76 9.33
N LYS A 146 13.27 11.95 8.15
CA LYS A 146 13.75 13.22 7.59
C LYS A 146 13.53 13.26 6.09
N TYR A 147 13.58 14.45 5.49
CA TYR A 147 13.60 14.57 4.02
C TYR A 147 15.03 14.69 3.51
N ILE A 148 15.29 14.06 2.37
CA ILE A 148 16.58 14.17 1.67
C ILE A 148 16.61 15.53 0.94
N ILE A 149 17.63 16.35 1.18
CA ILE A 149 17.82 17.63 0.47
C ILE A 149 19.01 17.62 -0.51
N GLY A 150 19.79 16.54 -0.49
CA GLY A 150 20.91 16.36 -1.40
C GLY A 150 21.51 14.96 -1.29
N ASN A 151 22.21 14.53 -2.32
CA ASN A 151 23.03 13.33 -2.27
C ASN A 151 24.21 13.39 -3.24
N THR A 152 25.31 12.73 -2.90
CA THR A 152 26.40 12.49 -3.86
C THR A 152 26.00 11.43 -4.89
N ALA A 153 26.73 11.33 -6.01
CA ALA A 153 26.49 10.24 -6.98
C ALA A 153 27.06 8.89 -6.49
N GLY A 154 26.54 7.80 -7.04
CA GLY A 154 27.05 6.44 -6.83
C GLY A 154 26.02 5.48 -6.26
N THR A 155 26.45 4.25 -5.96
CA THR A 155 25.60 3.23 -5.32
C THR A 155 25.61 3.32 -3.80
N THR A 156 26.59 3.98 -3.19
CA THR A 156 26.67 4.21 -1.74
C THR A 156 26.85 5.71 -1.46
N PRO A 157 25.85 6.55 -1.80
CA PRO A 157 25.98 7.99 -1.68
C PRO A 157 26.03 8.47 -0.22
N THR A 158 26.59 9.65 -0.02
CA THR A 158 26.29 10.46 1.18
C THR A 158 24.95 11.16 0.95
N ILE A 159 24.07 11.09 1.94
CA ILE A 159 22.73 11.70 1.95
C ILE A 159 22.74 12.89 2.90
N TYR A 160 22.17 14.02 2.49
CA TYR A 160 22.02 15.22 3.31
C TYR A 160 20.55 15.40 3.72
N LEU A 161 20.34 15.76 4.99
CA LEU A 161 19.02 15.81 5.63
C LEU A 161 18.53 17.26 5.78
N ASP A 162 17.22 17.46 5.67
CA ASP A 162 16.55 18.76 5.82
C ASP A 162 16.67 19.36 7.23
N SER A 163 16.83 18.51 8.24
CA SER A 163 16.99 18.92 9.63
C SER A 163 17.88 17.94 10.39
N ALA A 164 18.51 18.41 11.47
CA ALA A 164 19.40 17.60 12.29
C ALA A 164 18.63 16.48 13.03
N LEU A 165 19.20 15.28 13.05
CA LEU A 165 18.79 14.17 13.91
C LEU A 165 19.10 14.48 15.38
N THR A 166 18.32 13.92 16.31
CA THR A 166 18.57 14.08 17.77
C THR A 166 19.69 13.19 18.29
N PHE A 167 20.30 12.38 17.42
CA PHE A 167 21.46 11.54 17.70
C PHE A 167 22.37 11.51 16.48
N THR A 168 23.65 11.18 16.68
CA THR A 168 24.58 10.92 15.57
C THR A 168 24.51 9.44 15.22
N PRO A 169 24.07 9.06 14.00
CA PRO A 169 24.08 7.66 13.60
C PRO A 169 25.50 7.10 13.57
N ILE A 170 25.63 5.82 13.86
CA ILE A 170 26.90 5.10 13.84
C ILE A 170 26.93 4.06 12.72
N ALA A 171 28.11 3.54 12.40
CA ALA A 171 28.25 2.49 11.42
C ALA A 171 27.45 1.24 11.84
N GLY A 172 26.68 0.68 10.91
CA GLY A 172 25.78 -0.45 11.16
C GLY A 172 24.35 -0.07 11.57
N ASP A 173 24.08 1.20 11.88
CA ASP A 173 22.69 1.68 11.98
C ASP A 173 21.98 1.49 10.65
N ARG A 174 20.66 1.36 10.66
CA ARG A 174 19.88 1.09 9.45
C ARG A 174 19.25 2.35 8.85
N TYR A 175 18.99 2.29 7.56
CA TYR A 175 18.18 3.27 6.85
C TYR A 175 17.11 2.58 6.00
N GLU A 176 16.00 3.29 5.78
CA GLU A 176 14.94 2.92 4.84
C GLU A 176 14.52 4.18 4.06
N ILE A 177 14.73 4.22 2.74
CA ILE A 177 14.19 5.28 1.88
C ILE A 177 12.74 4.94 1.58
N LEU A 178 11.81 5.79 2.00
CA LEU A 178 10.36 5.58 1.88
C LEU A 178 9.85 6.11 0.53
N SER A 179 10.54 5.80 -0.57
CA SER A 179 10.13 6.17 -1.93
C SER A 179 9.03 5.26 -2.48
N GLY A 180 8.96 4.04 -1.95
CA GLY A 180 8.10 2.98 -2.46
C GLY A 180 8.61 2.32 -3.73
N ARG A 181 7.86 1.31 -4.17
CA ARG A 181 8.02 0.55 -5.40
C ARG A 181 6.69 0.30 -6.07
N VAL A 182 6.72 0.06 -7.38
CA VAL A 182 5.57 -0.50 -8.10
C VAL A 182 5.87 -1.95 -8.44
N MET A 183 5.10 -2.88 -7.88
CA MET A 183 5.14 -4.28 -8.31
C MET A 183 4.35 -4.41 -9.61
N LEU A 184 4.96 -5.04 -10.61
CA LEU A 184 4.42 -5.26 -11.94
C LEU A 184 4.35 -6.76 -12.18
N MET A 185 3.19 -7.25 -12.58
CA MET A 185 2.97 -8.65 -12.94
C MET A 185 2.41 -8.72 -14.36
N SER A 186 3.03 -9.55 -15.19
CA SER A 186 2.53 -9.90 -16.52
C SER A 186 1.65 -11.16 -16.46
N ALA A 187 1.07 -11.52 -17.61
CA ALA A 187 0.22 -12.68 -17.79
C ALA A 187 0.93 -13.79 -18.61
N GLY A 188 0.27 -14.94 -18.74
CA GLY A 188 0.72 -16.11 -19.47
C GLY A 188 1.37 -17.18 -18.60
N THR A 189 2.10 -18.09 -19.24
CA THR A 189 2.88 -19.14 -18.58
C THR A 189 3.99 -18.52 -17.75
N LEU A 190 4.20 -19.03 -16.53
CA LEU A 190 5.25 -18.52 -15.64
C LEU A 190 6.64 -18.63 -16.29
N ALA A 191 7.36 -17.51 -16.29
CA ALA A 191 8.73 -17.40 -16.78
C ALA A 191 9.47 -16.32 -15.99
N ALA A 192 10.77 -16.54 -15.72
CA ALA A 192 11.57 -15.60 -14.95
C ALA A 192 11.44 -14.18 -15.51
N GLY A 193 11.11 -13.21 -14.65
CA GLY A 193 10.81 -11.84 -15.06
C GLY A 193 9.33 -11.56 -15.36
N ILE A 194 8.41 -12.50 -15.13
CA ILE A 194 6.96 -12.25 -15.18
C ILE A 194 6.51 -11.28 -14.08
N VAL A 195 7.18 -11.29 -12.92
CA VAL A 195 7.02 -10.31 -11.86
C VAL A 195 8.30 -9.49 -11.73
N LYS A 196 8.16 -8.16 -11.72
CA LYS A 196 9.25 -7.23 -11.44
C LYS A 196 8.78 -6.15 -10.48
N ALA A 197 9.71 -5.52 -9.77
CA ALA A 197 9.46 -4.32 -9.00
C ALA A 197 10.24 -3.16 -9.60
N TYR A 198 9.57 -2.03 -9.83
CA TYR A 198 10.17 -0.77 -10.22
C TYR A 198 10.51 0.06 -8.98
N ASP A 199 11.80 0.31 -8.76
CA ASP A 199 12.30 1.18 -7.69
C ASP A 199 12.24 2.63 -8.11
N ILE A 200 11.46 3.41 -7.37
CA ILE A 200 11.15 4.80 -7.70
C ILE A 200 12.35 5.71 -7.42
N ALA A 201 13.07 5.48 -6.32
CA ALA A 201 14.21 6.31 -5.93
C ALA A 201 15.37 6.19 -6.94
N THR A 202 15.66 4.97 -7.41
CA THR A 202 16.77 4.72 -8.33
C THR A 202 16.37 4.59 -9.80
N ASN A 203 15.08 4.58 -10.10
CA ASN A 203 14.52 4.37 -11.45
C ASN A 203 15.03 3.07 -12.12
N SER A 204 15.02 1.96 -11.37
CA SER A 204 15.56 0.67 -11.81
C SER A 204 14.58 -0.49 -11.57
N TYR A 205 14.74 -1.59 -12.29
CA TYR A 205 13.93 -2.79 -12.12
C TYR A 205 14.67 -3.89 -11.37
N VAL A 206 13.94 -4.62 -10.52
CA VAL A 206 14.37 -5.88 -9.91
C VAL A 206 13.42 -6.98 -10.32
N THR A 207 13.96 -8.11 -10.77
CA THR A 207 13.17 -9.32 -10.98
C THR A 207 12.79 -9.92 -9.64
N VAL A 208 11.50 -10.11 -9.41
CA VAL A 208 10.95 -10.75 -8.23
C VAL A 208 10.78 -12.24 -8.53
N THR A 209 10.91 -13.10 -7.52
CA THR A 209 10.68 -14.53 -7.74
C THR A 209 9.22 -14.80 -8.12
N GLN A 210 9.03 -15.86 -8.91
CA GLN A 210 7.73 -16.41 -9.24
C GLN A 210 7.42 -17.71 -8.49
N THR A 211 8.32 -18.14 -7.59
CA THR A 211 8.12 -19.36 -6.79
C THR A 211 6.77 -19.31 -6.09
N ASN A 212 6.03 -20.42 -6.18
CA ASN A 212 4.69 -20.64 -5.62
C ASN A 212 3.52 -19.91 -6.31
N LEU A 213 3.76 -19.14 -7.37
CA LEU A 213 2.68 -18.64 -8.23
C LEU A 213 2.04 -19.79 -9.04
N PRO A 214 0.80 -19.61 -9.53
CA PRO A 214 0.16 -20.61 -10.39
C PRO A 214 0.89 -20.72 -11.72
N ALA A 215 0.97 -21.94 -12.28
CA ALA A 215 1.72 -22.22 -13.52
C ALA A 215 1.32 -21.34 -14.72
N THR A 216 0.13 -20.77 -14.71
CA THR A 216 -0.34 -19.81 -15.73
C THR A 216 -1.23 -18.76 -15.08
N ILE A 217 -1.03 -17.50 -15.48
CA ILE A 217 -1.84 -16.33 -15.10
C ILE A 217 -2.55 -15.86 -16.36
N SER A 218 -3.79 -16.26 -16.58
CA SER A 218 -4.50 -15.98 -17.85
C SER A 218 -5.88 -15.38 -17.68
N THR A 219 -6.24 -15.02 -16.45
CA THR A 219 -7.56 -14.49 -16.11
C THR A 219 -7.39 -13.24 -15.28
N ASP A 220 -8.40 -12.37 -15.27
CA ASP A 220 -8.41 -11.12 -14.51
C ASP A 220 -7.89 -11.31 -13.09
N SER A 221 -7.14 -10.34 -12.57
CA SER A 221 -6.44 -10.46 -11.30
C SER A 221 -6.54 -9.16 -10.53
N GLU A 222 -6.65 -9.27 -9.21
CA GLU A 222 -6.77 -8.13 -8.32
C GLU A 222 -5.70 -8.21 -7.22
N ASN A 223 -5.05 -7.08 -6.95
CA ASN A 223 -4.02 -6.98 -5.91
C ASN A 223 -4.36 -5.93 -4.88
N ILE A 224 -4.07 -6.23 -3.61
CA ILE A 224 -4.18 -5.28 -2.49
C ILE A 224 -2.87 -5.29 -1.72
N VAL A 225 -2.42 -4.12 -1.29
CA VAL A 225 -1.22 -3.99 -0.47
C VAL A 225 -1.61 -3.60 0.95
N LEU A 226 -1.09 -4.37 1.91
CA LEU A 226 -1.21 -4.14 3.34
C LEU A 226 0.05 -3.42 3.84
N ASP A 227 0.34 -2.22 3.33
CA ASP A 227 1.59 -1.49 3.64
C ASP A 227 1.55 -0.83 5.03
N GLU A 228 2.67 -0.82 5.73
CA GLU A 228 2.83 -0.19 7.04
C GLU A 228 2.61 1.33 7.02
N LEU A 229 2.80 1.98 5.87
CA LEU A 229 2.56 3.40 5.68
C LEU A 229 1.10 3.72 5.34
N PHE A 230 0.26 2.69 5.13
CA PHE A 230 -1.18 2.85 4.96
C PHE A 230 -1.86 2.81 6.33
N VAL A 231 -2.12 4.00 6.85
CA VAL A 231 -2.62 4.25 8.21
C VAL A 231 -4.03 4.87 8.16
N PRO A 232 -4.77 4.86 9.28
CA PRO A 232 -6.08 5.54 9.36
C PRO A 232 -6.00 7.00 8.92
N SER A 233 -7.11 7.56 8.42
CA SER A 233 -7.19 8.94 7.94
C SER A 233 -6.77 9.99 8.99
N THR A 234 -6.80 9.61 10.28
CA THR A 234 -6.47 10.40 11.47
C THR A 234 -5.02 10.26 11.94
N ARG A 235 -4.18 9.54 11.19
CA ARG A 235 -2.77 9.26 11.49
C ARG A 235 -1.88 9.65 10.32
N ASN A 236 -0.61 9.89 10.61
CA ASN A 236 0.41 10.08 9.59
C ASN A 236 1.16 8.77 9.31
N PRO A 237 1.62 8.53 8.06
CA PRO A 237 2.44 7.38 7.74
C PRO A 237 3.65 7.27 8.68
N GLY A 238 3.90 6.07 9.20
CA GLY A 238 4.95 5.80 10.19
C GLY A 238 4.47 5.74 11.64
N GLU A 239 3.31 6.32 11.97
CA GLU A 239 2.70 6.31 13.32
C GLU A 239 1.90 5.03 13.62
N GLY A 240 1.60 4.21 12.61
CA GLY A 240 0.73 3.05 12.75
C GLY A 240 -0.73 3.40 13.09
N PHE A 241 -1.50 2.41 13.55
CA PHE A 241 -2.94 2.55 13.82
C PHE A 241 -3.25 3.35 15.09
N PHE A 242 -2.37 3.29 16.10
CA PHE A 242 -2.60 3.92 17.40
C PHE A 242 -1.66 5.09 17.72
N GLY A 243 -0.68 5.37 16.87
CA GLY A 243 0.47 6.20 17.25
C GLY A 243 1.51 5.39 18.03
N ASN A 244 2.50 6.10 18.57
CA ASN A 244 3.54 5.49 19.40
C ASN A 244 2.98 4.96 20.72
N LEU A 245 3.02 3.65 20.89
CA LEU A 245 2.69 2.93 22.11
C LEU A 245 3.95 2.69 22.93
N VAL A 246 3.81 2.49 24.23
CA VAL A 246 4.92 2.28 25.16
C VAL A 246 4.65 0.97 25.86
N ALA A 247 5.60 0.05 25.78
CA ALA A 247 5.48 -1.23 26.45
C ALA A 247 5.34 -1.03 27.96
N SER A 248 4.56 -1.90 28.59
CA SER A 248 4.52 -2.04 30.05
C SER A 248 5.24 -3.31 30.54
N ALA A 249 5.44 -4.27 29.64
CA ALA A 249 6.24 -5.47 29.83
C ALA A 249 6.65 -6.04 28.47
N SER A 250 7.69 -6.88 28.45
CA SER A 250 8.13 -7.60 27.27
C SER A 250 8.70 -8.97 27.65
N SER A 251 8.63 -9.92 26.71
CA SER A 251 9.28 -11.22 26.80
C SER A 251 9.86 -11.60 25.43
N SER A 252 10.49 -12.76 25.32
CA SER A 252 11.03 -13.23 24.03
C SER A 252 9.95 -13.43 22.95
N THR A 253 8.68 -13.63 23.33
CA THR A 253 7.56 -13.87 22.41
C THR A 253 6.37 -12.94 22.66
N SER A 254 6.54 -11.89 23.46
CA SER A 254 5.46 -10.94 23.71
C SER A 254 5.93 -9.52 23.98
N ILE A 255 5.01 -8.58 23.75
CA ILE A 255 5.11 -7.20 24.21
C ILE A 255 3.73 -6.78 24.71
N THR A 256 3.68 -6.11 25.86
CA THR A 256 2.44 -5.72 26.52
C THR A 256 2.18 -4.24 26.28
N GLY A 257 0.97 -3.93 25.81
CA GLY A 257 0.50 -2.57 25.52
C GLY A 257 0.32 -1.67 26.74
N GLN A 258 -0.32 -0.51 26.52
CA GLN A 258 -0.55 0.48 27.56
C GLN A 258 -1.84 0.19 28.34
N ALA A 259 -1.90 0.62 29.60
CA ALA A 259 -3.06 0.44 30.46
C ALA A 259 -4.21 1.42 30.15
N SER A 260 -3.91 2.57 29.51
CA SER A 260 -4.90 3.59 29.16
C SER A 260 -4.49 4.33 27.89
N GLY A 261 -5.48 4.86 27.16
CA GLY A 261 -5.25 5.46 25.84
C GLY A 261 -4.78 4.43 24.81
N GLY A 262 -4.48 4.89 23.58
CA GLY A 262 -3.90 4.05 22.52
C GLY A 262 -4.66 2.74 22.31
N ASP A 263 -4.00 1.64 22.63
CA ASP A 263 -4.45 0.26 22.44
C ASP A 263 -5.26 -0.33 23.60
N ALA A 264 -5.51 0.41 24.69
CA ALA A 264 -6.23 -0.11 25.86
C ALA A 264 -7.67 -0.58 25.56
N GLY A 265 -8.26 -0.13 24.45
CA GLY A 265 -9.61 -0.47 24.02
C GLY A 265 -9.70 -1.59 22.97
N VAL A 266 -8.60 -2.28 22.63
CA VAL A 266 -8.63 -3.33 21.60
C VAL A 266 -9.46 -4.54 22.03
N LEU A 267 -10.19 -5.11 21.07
CA LEU A 267 -10.86 -6.40 21.24
C LEU A 267 -9.85 -7.53 21.05
N ALA A 268 -10.12 -8.70 21.63
CA ALA A 268 -9.21 -9.84 21.50
C ALA A 268 -8.98 -10.18 20.02
N ASN A 269 -7.71 -10.26 19.62
CA ASN A 269 -7.29 -10.55 18.25
C ASN A 269 -7.78 -9.58 17.16
N GLU A 270 -8.24 -8.38 17.51
CA GLU A 270 -8.60 -7.33 16.54
C GLU A 270 -7.46 -7.01 15.55
N TYR A 271 -6.21 -7.09 16.01
CA TYR A 271 -5.00 -6.84 15.23
C TYR A 271 -4.13 -8.10 15.05
N ARG A 272 -4.73 -9.29 15.10
CA ARG A 272 -4.03 -10.51 14.63
C ARG A 272 -3.64 -10.32 13.16
N ASN A 273 -2.49 -10.86 12.75
CA ASN A 273 -1.94 -10.78 11.40
C ASN A 273 -1.51 -9.38 10.94
N PHE A 274 -1.65 -8.36 11.80
CA PHE A 274 -0.89 -7.10 11.69
C PHE A 274 0.52 -7.32 12.23
N GLN A 275 1.38 -6.30 12.17
CA GLN A 275 2.72 -6.36 12.75
C GLN A 275 2.94 -5.31 13.82
N ILE A 276 3.88 -5.61 14.70
CA ILE A 276 4.50 -4.66 15.61
C ILE A 276 5.86 -4.27 15.07
N ARG A 277 6.17 -2.98 15.10
CA ARG A 277 7.52 -2.45 14.87
C ARG A 277 8.01 -1.71 16.10
N ILE A 278 9.22 -2.05 16.56
CA ILE A 278 9.89 -1.34 17.66
C ILE A 278 10.47 -0.04 17.09
N VAL A 279 10.01 1.11 17.58
CA VAL A 279 10.41 2.43 17.06
C VAL A 279 11.47 3.10 17.95
N GLN A 280 11.49 2.80 19.24
CA GLN A 280 12.48 3.30 20.17
C GLN A 280 12.72 2.31 21.31
N ASP A 281 13.98 2.06 21.65
CA ASP A 281 14.40 1.30 22.81
C ASP A 281 15.82 1.72 23.18
N THR A 282 15.93 2.71 24.07
CA THR A 282 17.23 3.25 24.51
C THR A 282 17.99 2.30 25.42
N THR A 283 17.30 1.32 26.02
CA THR A 283 17.89 0.31 26.91
C THR A 283 18.47 -0.85 26.11
N THR A 284 17.78 -1.24 25.03
CA THR A 284 18.22 -2.29 24.11
C THR A 284 18.20 -1.78 22.66
N PRO A 285 19.14 -0.89 22.26
CA PRO A 285 19.12 -0.26 20.92
C PRO A 285 19.02 -1.24 19.75
N THR A 286 19.65 -2.41 19.87
CA THR A 286 19.63 -3.46 18.84
C THR A 286 18.25 -4.07 18.60
N ALA A 287 17.27 -3.83 19.50
CA ALA A 287 15.90 -4.26 19.30
C ALA A 287 15.11 -3.37 18.32
N VAL A 288 15.56 -2.14 18.08
CA VAL A 288 14.84 -1.13 17.29
C VAL A 288 14.82 -1.46 15.80
N GLY A 289 13.68 -1.22 15.16
CA GLY A 289 13.41 -1.57 13.75
C GLY A 289 13.05 -3.03 13.52
N GLN A 290 13.03 -3.88 14.55
CA GLN A 290 12.46 -5.23 14.40
C GLN A 290 10.97 -5.15 14.14
N ARG A 291 10.51 -5.92 13.16
CA ARG A 291 9.10 -6.13 12.82
C ARG A 291 8.68 -7.55 13.19
N ARG A 292 7.50 -7.74 13.77
CA ARG A 292 6.94 -9.05 14.08
C ARG A 292 5.44 -9.09 13.89
N ILE A 293 4.97 -10.12 13.18
CA ILE A 293 3.53 -10.37 13.00
C ILE A 293 2.91 -10.78 14.33
N ILE A 294 1.76 -10.21 14.65
CA ILE A 294 0.95 -10.54 15.81
C ILE A 294 0.23 -11.86 15.54
N SER A 295 0.60 -12.91 16.27
CA SER A 295 -0.04 -14.23 16.18
C SER A 295 -1.38 -14.26 16.95
N SER A 296 -1.43 -13.56 18.08
CA SER A 296 -2.64 -13.36 18.88
C SER A 296 -2.44 -12.21 19.85
N HIS A 297 -3.53 -11.67 20.41
CA HIS A 297 -3.46 -10.78 21.57
C HIS A 297 -4.72 -10.80 22.43
N THR A 298 -4.57 -10.43 23.69
CA THR A 298 -5.69 -10.29 24.64
C THR A 298 -6.47 -8.98 24.40
N ALA A 299 -7.68 -8.91 24.93
CA ALA A 299 -8.48 -7.69 24.98
C ALA A 299 -8.17 -6.88 26.26
N GLY A 300 -8.65 -5.64 26.29
CA GLY A 300 -8.71 -4.80 27.49
C GLY A 300 -7.41 -4.05 27.81
N PRO A 301 -7.34 -3.41 28.99
CA PRO A 301 -6.16 -2.65 29.41
C PRO A 301 -4.90 -3.51 29.40
N SER A 302 -3.80 -2.96 28.90
CA SER A 302 -2.51 -3.65 28.75
C SER A 302 -2.63 -4.95 27.93
N PRO A 303 -3.11 -4.88 26.68
CA PRO A 303 -3.22 -6.06 25.84
C PRO A 303 -1.85 -6.72 25.65
N ILE A 304 -1.79 -8.05 25.76
CA ILE A 304 -0.55 -8.81 25.57
C ILE A 304 -0.51 -9.30 24.13
N TYR A 305 0.40 -8.76 23.34
CA TYR A 305 0.62 -9.18 21.96
C TYR A 305 1.61 -10.33 21.92
N THR A 306 1.15 -11.48 21.42
CA THR A 306 2.00 -12.65 21.17
C THR A 306 2.55 -12.57 19.76
N VAL A 307 3.87 -12.73 19.64
CA VAL A 307 4.62 -12.61 18.38
C VAL A 307 5.64 -13.75 18.25
N PRO A 308 6.11 -14.06 17.03
CA PRO A 308 7.29 -14.90 16.85
C PRO A 308 8.49 -14.35 17.63
N THR A 309 9.40 -15.24 18.00
CA THR A 309 10.55 -14.89 18.84
C THR A 309 11.30 -13.65 18.32
N TRP A 310 11.50 -12.67 19.19
CA TRP A 310 12.34 -11.52 18.88
C TRP A 310 13.78 -11.97 18.68
N THR A 311 14.48 -11.37 17.71
CA THR A 311 15.92 -11.62 17.54
C THR A 311 16.67 -11.05 18.74
N VAL A 312 16.23 -9.89 19.21
CA VAL A 312 16.64 -9.28 20.49
C VAL A 312 15.37 -8.87 21.23
N THR A 313 15.18 -9.36 22.44
CA THR A 313 14.00 -9.02 23.27
C THR A 313 13.97 -7.51 23.53
N PRO A 314 12.90 -6.79 23.13
CA PRO A 314 12.73 -5.38 23.46
C PRO A 314 12.65 -5.17 24.98
N SER A 315 12.99 -3.99 25.47
CA SER A 315 12.82 -3.63 26.87
C SER A 315 11.34 -3.44 27.24
N ALA A 316 11.04 -3.56 28.54
CA ALA A 316 9.70 -3.31 29.08
C ALA A 316 9.27 -1.83 28.98
N THR A 317 10.14 -0.96 28.45
CA THR A 317 9.89 0.46 28.21
C THR A 317 10.05 0.83 26.74
N ALA A 318 10.18 -0.16 25.85
CA ALA A 318 10.30 0.07 24.42
C ALA A 318 9.05 0.76 23.87
N THR A 319 9.24 1.71 22.97
CA THR A 319 8.16 2.31 22.20
C THR A 319 7.95 1.50 20.92
N PHE A 320 6.71 1.22 20.57
CA PHE A 320 6.34 0.43 19.40
C PHE A 320 5.10 0.99 18.71
N VAL A 321 4.85 0.54 17.49
CA VAL A 321 3.62 0.83 16.74
C VAL A 321 3.00 -0.48 16.26
N ILE A 322 1.67 -0.46 16.05
CA ILE A 322 0.93 -1.52 15.36
C ILE A 322 0.60 -1.02 13.95
N GLU A 323 0.92 -1.79 12.94
CA GLU A 323 0.81 -1.41 11.52
C GLU A 323 0.48 -2.63 10.66
N ASN A 324 0.12 -2.42 9.38
CA ASN A 324 -0.12 -3.54 8.49
C ASN A 324 1.16 -4.36 8.29
N ASN A 325 1.01 -5.61 7.89
CA ASN A 325 2.10 -6.57 7.87
C ASN A 325 2.97 -6.50 6.60
N ASN A 326 2.80 -5.53 5.70
CA ASN A 326 3.50 -5.41 4.42
C ASN A 326 3.25 -6.54 3.40
N ASP A 327 2.17 -7.32 3.55
CA ASP A 327 1.80 -8.31 2.54
C ASP A 327 1.12 -7.66 1.33
N ILE A 328 1.48 -8.14 0.15
CA ILE A 328 0.77 -7.90 -1.10
C ILE A 328 -0.11 -9.11 -1.35
N LEU A 329 -1.41 -8.94 -1.35
CA LEU A 329 -2.38 -9.98 -1.65
C LEU A 329 -2.67 -10.00 -3.15
N LEU A 330 -2.77 -11.18 -3.73
CA LEU A 330 -3.12 -11.40 -5.14
C LEU A 330 -4.20 -12.48 -5.22
N SER A 331 -5.22 -12.24 -6.04
CA SER A 331 -6.19 -13.26 -6.41
C SER A 331 -6.48 -13.21 -7.91
N SER A 332 -6.50 -14.38 -8.55
CA SER A 332 -6.99 -14.54 -9.91
C SER A 332 -8.49 -14.84 -9.91
N SER A 333 -9.20 -14.28 -10.87
CA SER A 333 -10.65 -14.39 -11.02
C SER A 333 -11.19 -15.81 -11.26
N ALA A 334 -10.37 -16.75 -11.76
CA ALA A 334 -10.78 -18.13 -12.01
C ALA A 334 -10.45 -19.12 -10.87
N SER A 335 -9.85 -18.66 -9.78
CA SER A 335 -9.46 -19.51 -8.64
C SER A 335 -9.97 -18.95 -7.32
N THR A 336 -10.07 -19.82 -6.31
CA THR A 336 -10.32 -19.43 -4.92
C THR A 336 -9.03 -19.17 -4.14
N THR A 337 -7.86 -19.51 -4.69
CA THR A 337 -6.59 -19.35 -4.01
C THR A 337 -6.26 -17.87 -3.81
N MET A 338 -5.82 -17.55 -2.58
CA MET A 338 -5.17 -16.28 -2.26
C MET A 338 -3.67 -16.51 -2.26
N TYR A 339 -2.97 -15.65 -3.00
CA TYR A 339 -1.51 -15.56 -2.94
C TYR A 339 -1.14 -14.35 -2.10
N SER A 340 -0.06 -14.44 -1.34
CA SER A 340 0.54 -13.26 -0.73
C SER A 340 2.03 -13.21 -1.00
N TYR A 341 2.57 -12.01 -1.02
CA TYR A 341 3.99 -11.79 -1.16
C TYR A 341 4.44 -10.69 -0.22
N ARG A 342 5.59 -10.86 0.41
CA ARG A 342 6.21 -9.80 1.20
C ARG A 342 7.56 -9.46 0.61
N MET A 343 7.70 -8.20 0.21
CA MET A 343 8.98 -7.65 -0.23
C MET A 343 9.96 -7.61 0.95
N GLY A 344 11.09 -8.33 0.83
CA GLY A 344 12.20 -8.24 1.76
C GLY A 344 13.21 -7.20 1.26
N GLY A 345 13.10 -5.97 1.76
CA GLY A 345 14.05 -4.90 1.38
C GLY A 345 14.28 -4.79 -0.13
N PHE A 346 15.52 -4.51 -0.53
CA PHE A 346 15.91 -4.37 -1.95
C PHE A 346 16.20 -5.71 -2.67
N THR A 347 16.21 -6.85 -1.97
CA THR A 347 16.62 -8.14 -2.54
C THR A 347 15.46 -8.94 -3.15
N ALA A 348 15.76 -9.71 -4.20
CA ALA A 348 14.84 -10.69 -4.80
C ALA A 348 14.72 -11.96 -3.93
N ASP A 349 14.49 -11.79 -2.62
CA ASP A 349 14.61 -12.85 -1.61
C ASP A 349 13.26 -13.40 -1.12
N GLY A 350 12.14 -12.79 -1.51
CA GLY A 350 10.81 -13.26 -1.16
C GLY A 350 10.45 -14.56 -1.87
N THR A 351 9.40 -15.24 -1.40
CA THR A 351 8.65 -16.25 -2.17
C THR A 351 7.17 -16.03 -1.91
N TRP A 352 6.30 -16.42 -2.84
CA TRP A 352 4.86 -16.27 -2.66
C TRP A 352 4.34 -17.30 -1.65
N SER A 353 3.40 -16.88 -0.82
CA SER A 353 2.61 -17.74 0.06
C SER A 353 1.31 -18.12 -0.62
N TYR A 354 0.80 -19.30 -0.31
CA TYR A 354 -0.54 -19.74 -0.70
C TYR A 354 -0.95 -20.92 0.18
N THR A 355 -2.25 -21.05 0.47
CA THR A 355 -2.89 -22.24 1.07
C THR A 355 -1.99 -23.05 2.01
N GLY A 356 -1.80 -22.58 3.25
CA GLY A 356 -1.00 -23.26 4.28
C GLY A 356 0.53 -23.18 4.10
N THR A 357 1.03 -22.72 2.95
CA THR A 357 2.46 -22.49 2.69
C THR A 357 2.80 -21.03 2.96
N VAL A 358 3.61 -20.79 4.01
CA VAL A 358 4.16 -19.48 4.35
C VAL A 358 5.41 -19.23 3.52
N GLY A 359 5.42 -18.12 2.79
CA GLY A 359 6.53 -17.66 1.95
C GLY A 359 7.62 -16.97 2.76
N THR A 360 8.72 -16.66 2.07
CA THR A 360 9.88 -15.98 2.67
C THR A 360 9.51 -14.58 3.17
N ASN A 361 10.30 -14.05 4.10
CA ASN A 361 10.05 -12.79 4.80
C ASN A 361 8.77 -12.81 5.67
N GLY A 362 8.17 -14.00 5.85
CA GLY A 362 6.99 -14.20 6.69
C GLY A 362 5.68 -13.79 6.03
N ALA A 363 5.60 -13.78 4.69
CA ALA A 363 4.36 -13.54 3.95
C ALA A 363 3.28 -14.54 4.39
N LEU A 364 2.10 -14.09 4.78
CA LEU A 364 1.10 -14.96 5.42
C LEU A 364 0.33 -15.82 4.41
N ALA A 365 0.06 -17.07 4.76
CA ALA A 365 -0.84 -17.93 3.97
C ALA A 365 -2.30 -17.64 4.34
N TYR A 366 -2.98 -16.82 3.54
CA TYR A 366 -4.38 -16.50 3.78
C TYR A 366 -5.33 -17.64 3.38
N ALA A 367 -6.49 -17.68 4.04
CA ALA A 367 -7.54 -18.63 3.77
C ALA A 367 -8.05 -18.49 2.33
N VAL A 368 -8.47 -19.62 1.75
CA VAL A 368 -9.06 -19.65 0.41
C VAL A 368 -10.40 -18.93 0.39
N ARG A 369 -10.67 -18.30 -0.74
CA ARG A 369 -11.94 -17.61 -1.02
C ARG A 369 -13.10 -18.59 -1.06
N PRO A 370 -14.32 -18.12 -0.75
CA PRO A 370 -15.52 -18.96 -0.80
C PRO A 370 -15.92 -19.33 -2.23
N ALA A 371 -15.55 -18.52 -3.24
CA ALA A 371 -15.75 -18.83 -4.66
C ALA A 371 -14.77 -18.02 -5.54
N ALA A 372 -14.58 -18.48 -6.78
CA ALA A 372 -13.90 -17.70 -7.81
C ALA A 372 -14.66 -16.38 -8.08
N SER A 373 -13.96 -15.26 -8.27
CA SER A 373 -14.62 -13.95 -8.45
C SER A 373 -15.17 -13.69 -9.85
N GLY A 374 -14.60 -14.27 -10.90
CA GLY A 374 -14.93 -13.88 -12.29
C GLY A 374 -14.34 -12.51 -12.70
N ALA A 375 -14.41 -12.19 -13.99
CA ALA A 375 -13.84 -10.96 -14.57
C ALA A 375 -14.57 -9.70 -14.09
N GLY A 376 -13.85 -8.62 -13.81
CA GLY A 376 -14.37 -7.46 -13.09
C GLY A 376 -14.33 -7.67 -11.57
N THR A 377 -13.35 -8.44 -11.09
CA THR A 377 -13.11 -8.65 -9.66
C THR A 377 -12.46 -7.41 -9.06
N ASN A 378 -12.92 -6.96 -7.90
CA ASN A 378 -12.49 -5.69 -7.31
C ASN A 378 -12.44 -5.79 -5.78
N ALA A 379 -11.40 -5.24 -5.15
CA ALA A 379 -11.21 -5.30 -3.72
C ALA A 379 -11.04 -3.90 -3.10
N LEU A 380 -11.72 -3.69 -1.97
CA LEU A 380 -11.73 -2.42 -1.25
C LEU A 380 -11.33 -2.68 0.21
N PRO A 381 -10.07 -2.37 0.60
CA PRO A 381 -9.64 -2.49 1.98
C PRO A 381 -10.23 -1.35 2.84
N SER A 382 -10.18 -1.51 4.16
CA SER A 382 -10.70 -0.52 5.12
C SER A 382 -9.64 -0.02 6.11
N TRP A 383 -8.36 -0.02 5.73
CA TRP A 383 -7.28 0.42 6.64
C TRP A 383 -7.35 1.91 7.00
N GLY A 384 -7.96 2.74 6.14
CA GLY A 384 -8.04 4.20 6.32
C GLY A 384 -9.17 4.66 7.24
N LEU A 385 -10.03 3.73 7.67
CA LEU A 385 -11.29 4.03 8.36
C LEU A 385 -11.07 4.70 9.72
N THR A 386 -11.98 5.58 10.10
CA THR A 386 -12.20 5.91 11.51
C THR A 386 -13.24 4.93 12.07
N LEU A 387 -12.80 4.01 12.93
CA LEU A 387 -13.67 2.94 13.45
C LEU A 387 -14.87 3.49 14.23
N ASP A 388 -16.01 2.80 14.11
CA ASP A 388 -17.15 3.01 14.96
C ASP A 388 -16.89 2.51 16.39
N SER A 389 -17.57 3.07 17.38
CA SER A 389 -17.37 2.73 18.79
C SER A 389 -17.69 1.27 19.12
N ALA A 390 -18.58 0.63 18.34
CA ALA A 390 -18.94 -0.78 18.49
C ALA A 390 -18.02 -1.73 17.68
N LYS A 391 -17.10 -1.19 16.87
CA LYS A 391 -16.14 -1.92 16.02
C LYS A 391 -16.81 -2.93 15.10
N LEU A 392 -17.96 -2.53 14.53
CA LEU A 392 -18.70 -3.31 13.54
C LEU A 392 -18.00 -3.30 12.17
N ALA A 393 -17.27 -2.22 11.86
CA ALA A 393 -16.23 -2.19 10.85
C ALA A 393 -14.85 -2.28 11.52
N ARG A 394 -13.86 -2.82 10.80
CA ARG A 394 -12.49 -3.01 11.30
C ARG A 394 -11.48 -2.64 10.23
N HIS A 395 -10.26 -2.27 10.64
CA HIS A 395 -9.15 -2.06 9.72
C HIS A 395 -8.73 -3.34 8.98
N SER A 396 -9.07 -4.51 9.54
CA SER A 396 -8.72 -5.82 8.99
C SER A 396 -9.63 -6.28 7.85
N TYR A 397 -10.69 -5.53 7.54
CA TYR A 397 -11.67 -5.91 6.53
C TYR A 397 -11.20 -5.55 5.12
N ILE A 398 -11.41 -6.49 4.20
CA ILE A 398 -11.23 -6.31 2.76
C ILE A 398 -12.50 -6.79 2.08
N TYR A 399 -13.22 -5.85 1.49
CA TYR A 399 -14.49 -6.07 0.80
C TYR A 399 -14.20 -6.44 -0.65
N TRP A 400 -14.72 -7.57 -1.10
CA TRP A 400 -14.35 -8.15 -2.39
C TRP A 400 -15.59 -8.39 -3.28
N PHE A 401 -15.81 -7.52 -4.25
CA PHE A 401 -16.90 -7.71 -5.21
C PHE A 401 -16.54 -8.81 -6.21
N ARG A 402 -17.46 -9.76 -6.41
CA ARG A 402 -17.34 -10.75 -7.49
C ARG A 402 -17.70 -10.07 -8.81
N GLY A 403 -16.87 -10.33 -9.82
CA GLY A 403 -17.16 -10.05 -11.21
C GLY A 403 -18.03 -11.13 -11.86
N GLY A 404 -17.90 -11.32 -13.17
CA GLY A 404 -18.63 -12.35 -13.92
C GLY A 404 -20.14 -12.10 -14.02
N ALA A 405 -20.54 -10.83 -14.13
CA ALA A 405 -21.92 -10.36 -14.06
C ALA A 405 -22.61 -10.72 -12.73
N SER A 406 -21.87 -10.60 -11.61
CA SER A 406 -22.39 -10.82 -10.26
C SER A 406 -22.54 -9.51 -9.48
N ASN A 407 -23.43 -9.49 -8.48
CA ASN A 407 -23.54 -8.44 -7.47
C ASN A 407 -23.09 -8.94 -6.08
N THR A 408 -22.44 -10.10 -6.01
CA THR A 408 -22.05 -10.72 -4.73
C THR A 408 -20.84 -10.02 -4.14
N LEU A 409 -20.88 -9.77 -2.83
CA LEU A 409 -19.78 -9.21 -2.06
C LEU A 409 -19.30 -10.25 -1.05
N ASP A 410 -18.02 -10.62 -1.11
CA ASP A 410 -17.37 -11.39 -0.06
C ASP A 410 -16.58 -10.46 0.87
N LEU A 411 -16.35 -10.88 2.12
CA LEU A 411 -15.55 -10.15 3.08
C LEU A 411 -14.40 -11.04 3.58
N LEU A 412 -13.17 -10.58 3.41
CA LEU A 412 -12.01 -11.12 4.09
C LEU A 412 -11.72 -10.28 5.35
N ASP A 413 -11.73 -10.92 6.51
CA ASP A 413 -11.14 -10.37 7.73
C ASP A 413 -9.73 -10.97 7.87
N ILE A 414 -8.69 -10.18 7.62
CA ILE A 414 -7.31 -10.67 7.72
C ILE A 414 -6.93 -11.06 9.15
N ALA A 415 -7.61 -10.51 10.15
CA ALA A 415 -7.41 -10.82 11.57
C ALA A 415 -8.33 -11.95 12.06
N GLY A 416 -9.31 -12.36 11.24
CA GLY A 416 -10.29 -13.37 11.58
C GLY A 416 -9.71 -14.79 11.71
N ALA A 417 -10.34 -15.61 12.56
CA ALA A 417 -10.01 -17.02 12.77
C ALA A 417 -8.52 -17.32 13.09
N SER A 418 -8.04 -18.51 12.73
CA SER A 418 -6.72 -19.02 13.12
C SER A 418 -5.62 -18.66 12.11
N GLY A 419 -4.97 -17.49 12.29
CA GLY A 419 -3.71 -17.12 11.65
C GLY A 419 -3.73 -16.91 10.12
N THR A 420 -4.77 -17.38 9.43
CA THR A 420 -4.93 -17.30 7.98
C THR A 420 -5.99 -16.28 7.53
N GLY A 421 -6.58 -15.51 8.46
CA GLY A 421 -7.77 -14.72 8.17
C GLY A 421 -9.03 -15.59 7.99
N ALA A 422 -10.19 -14.94 7.86
CA ALA A 422 -11.48 -15.58 7.69
C ALA A 422 -12.29 -14.93 6.56
N TRP A 423 -12.95 -15.76 5.74
CA TRP A 423 -13.90 -15.30 4.74
C TRP A 423 -15.33 -15.40 5.25
N THR A 424 -16.12 -14.35 5.01
CA THR A 424 -17.57 -14.39 5.07
C THR A 424 -18.11 -14.26 3.66
N ALA A 425 -18.74 -15.32 3.16
CA ALA A 425 -19.25 -15.37 1.79
C ALA A 425 -20.55 -14.57 1.65
N ALA A 426 -20.72 -13.89 0.50
CA ALA A 426 -21.98 -13.25 0.11
C ALA A 426 -22.62 -12.41 1.22
N ILE A 427 -21.84 -11.50 1.81
CA ILE A 427 -22.36 -10.59 2.83
C ILE A 427 -23.45 -9.69 2.26
N ALA A 428 -24.45 -9.39 3.10
CA ALA A 428 -25.46 -8.41 2.75
C ALA A 428 -24.87 -6.99 2.80
N TYR A 429 -25.26 -6.16 1.84
CA TYR A 429 -24.91 -4.74 1.78
C TYR A 429 -26.07 -3.93 1.18
N GLY A 430 -26.17 -2.66 1.58
CA GLY A 430 -27.16 -1.73 1.03
C GLY A 430 -26.91 -1.48 -0.46
N GLY A 431 -27.96 -1.53 -1.29
CA GLY A 431 -27.84 -1.42 -2.74
C GLY A 431 -27.65 -2.76 -3.47
N SER A 432 -27.45 -3.87 -2.76
CA SER A 432 -27.35 -5.22 -3.36
C SER A 432 -28.59 -5.64 -4.16
N THR A 433 -29.78 -5.15 -3.77
CA THR A 433 -31.05 -5.39 -4.46
C THR A 433 -31.26 -4.53 -5.72
N ALA A 434 -30.40 -3.53 -5.96
CA ALA A 434 -30.51 -2.60 -7.09
C ALA A 434 -29.99 -3.18 -8.43
N ALA A 435 -29.78 -4.49 -8.51
CA ALA A 435 -29.38 -5.25 -9.72
C ALA A 435 -28.09 -4.78 -10.42
N THR A 436 -27.25 -3.95 -9.79
CA THR A 436 -25.95 -3.60 -10.38
C THR A 436 -25.03 -4.82 -10.32
N THR A 437 -24.60 -5.29 -11.48
CA THR A 437 -23.65 -6.40 -11.61
C THR A 437 -22.29 -5.90 -12.10
N PHE A 438 -21.24 -6.55 -11.64
CA PHE A 438 -19.87 -6.29 -12.00
C PHE A 438 -19.37 -7.36 -12.96
N THR A 439 -18.75 -6.92 -14.05
CA THR A 439 -18.16 -7.75 -15.10
C THR A 439 -16.94 -7.05 -15.71
N THR A 440 -16.40 -7.61 -16.81
CA THR A 440 -15.29 -7.05 -17.58
C THR A 440 -15.39 -5.53 -17.73
N GLY A 441 -14.29 -4.83 -17.45
CA GLY A 441 -14.23 -3.37 -17.47
C GLY A 441 -14.52 -2.71 -16.12
N THR A 442 -14.90 -3.47 -15.09
CA THR A 442 -14.98 -2.92 -13.73
C THR A 442 -13.59 -2.72 -13.16
N GLY A 443 -13.34 -1.53 -12.61
CA GLY A 443 -12.12 -1.22 -11.85
C GLY A 443 -12.48 -0.44 -10.57
N SER A 444 -11.62 -0.53 -9.56
CA SER A 444 -11.81 0.02 -8.24
C SER A 444 -10.54 0.65 -7.66
N CYS A 445 -10.73 1.60 -6.76
CA CYS A 445 -9.64 2.13 -5.93
C CYS A 445 -10.20 2.66 -4.62
N TYR A 446 -9.40 2.59 -3.55
CA TYR A 446 -9.80 3.02 -2.22
C TYR A 446 -9.25 4.40 -1.87
N ASP A 447 -10.05 5.23 -1.23
CA ASP A 447 -9.62 6.47 -0.59
C ASP A 447 -9.61 6.30 0.94
N GLY A 448 -8.43 6.00 1.48
CA GLY A 448 -8.21 5.93 2.92
C GLY A 448 -7.86 7.27 3.58
N ALA A 449 -7.77 8.37 2.81
CA ALA A 449 -7.24 9.63 3.29
C ALA A 449 -8.31 10.68 3.60
N THR A 450 -9.40 10.72 2.83
CA THR A 450 -10.48 11.69 3.02
C THR A 450 -11.79 11.03 3.44
N ASN A 451 -12.79 11.83 3.81
CA ASN A 451 -14.12 11.34 4.23
C ASN A 451 -14.05 10.23 5.29
N THR A 452 -13.14 10.36 6.28
CA THR A 452 -12.90 9.35 7.34
C THR A 452 -12.44 7.98 6.83
N GLY A 453 -11.92 7.91 5.60
CA GLY A 453 -11.46 6.69 4.95
C GLY A 453 -12.58 5.70 4.65
N LYS A 454 -13.84 6.15 4.51
CA LYS A 454 -14.97 5.24 4.39
C LYS A 454 -15.35 4.86 2.95
N TYR A 455 -14.74 5.45 1.93
CA TYR A 455 -15.18 5.25 0.54
C TYR A 455 -14.15 4.54 -0.34
N GLY A 456 -14.61 3.47 -1.00
CA GLY A 456 -13.98 2.95 -2.22
C GLY A 456 -14.77 3.36 -3.45
N TYR A 457 -14.10 3.67 -4.54
CA TYR A 457 -14.70 4.11 -5.80
C TYR A 457 -14.62 2.99 -6.82
N ILE A 458 -15.66 2.88 -7.67
CA ILE A 458 -15.77 1.81 -8.65
C ILE A 458 -16.24 2.41 -9.98
N ASN A 459 -15.47 2.23 -11.06
CA ASN A 459 -15.98 2.37 -12.42
C ASN A 459 -16.63 1.05 -12.83
N VAL A 460 -17.90 1.08 -13.23
CA VAL A 460 -18.66 -0.15 -13.47
C VAL A 460 -18.58 -0.54 -14.94
N ASN A 461 -18.09 -1.74 -15.24
CA ASN A 461 -18.17 -2.41 -16.54
C ASN A 461 -17.65 -1.57 -17.73
N ALA A 462 -16.65 -0.72 -17.51
CA ALA A 462 -16.19 0.28 -18.48
C ALA A 462 -17.37 1.11 -19.05
N THR A 463 -18.26 1.56 -18.19
CA THR A 463 -19.35 2.47 -18.53
C THR A 463 -19.04 3.88 -18.01
N GLN A 464 -19.95 4.80 -18.28
CA GLN A 464 -19.91 6.18 -17.80
C GLN A 464 -20.26 6.32 -16.30
N ARG A 465 -20.63 5.23 -15.64
CA ARG A 465 -21.14 5.24 -14.27
C ARG A 465 -20.03 4.95 -13.26
N PHE A 466 -19.95 5.82 -12.26
CA PHE A 466 -19.10 5.63 -11.10
C PHE A 466 -19.95 5.49 -9.84
N LEU A 467 -19.67 4.44 -9.10
CA LEU A 467 -20.26 4.16 -7.80
C LEU A 467 -19.23 4.41 -6.71
N ARG A 468 -19.70 4.55 -5.48
CA ARG A 468 -18.86 4.42 -4.30
C ARG A 468 -19.47 3.40 -3.34
N PHE A 469 -18.60 2.68 -2.66
CA PHE A 469 -18.96 1.75 -1.62
C PHE A 469 -18.48 2.29 -0.27
N ASP A 470 -19.42 2.47 0.65
CA ASP A 470 -19.15 2.84 2.03
C ASP A 470 -18.69 1.60 2.81
N VAL A 471 -17.39 1.49 3.08
CA VAL A 471 -16.79 0.35 3.79
C VAL A 471 -17.10 0.34 5.29
N LEU A 472 -17.58 1.46 5.84
CA LEU A 472 -18.08 1.55 7.22
C LEU A 472 -19.51 1.01 7.32
N ASN A 473 -20.40 1.54 6.48
CA ASN A 473 -21.84 1.26 6.53
C ASN A 473 -22.28 0.10 5.63
N ARG A 474 -21.39 -0.39 4.77
CA ARG A 474 -21.64 -1.43 3.75
C ARG A 474 -22.79 -1.05 2.82
N VAL A 475 -22.66 0.12 2.18
CA VAL A 475 -23.68 0.64 1.24
C VAL A 475 -23.01 0.98 -0.08
N LEU A 476 -23.56 0.45 -1.17
CA LEU A 476 -23.19 0.81 -2.54
C LEU A 476 -24.15 1.87 -3.06
N GLU A 477 -23.62 2.99 -3.54
CA GLU A 477 -24.43 4.11 -4.03
C GLU A 477 -23.86 4.76 -5.29
N PRO A 478 -24.71 5.37 -6.13
CA PRO A 478 -24.26 6.22 -7.23
C PRO A 478 -23.44 7.41 -6.72
N TRP A 479 -22.36 7.74 -7.41
CA TRP A 479 -21.52 8.88 -7.03
C TRP A 479 -21.39 9.93 -8.13
N ALA A 480 -20.86 9.53 -9.30
CA ALA A 480 -20.61 10.46 -10.40
C ALA A 480 -20.90 9.81 -11.76
N TYR A 481 -21.17 10.66 -12.75
CA TYR A 481 -21.35 10.25 -14.15
C TYR A 481 -20.31 10.96 -15.01
N LEU A 482 -19.54 10.21 -15.78
CA LEU A 482 -18.59 10.73 -16.77
C LEU A 482 -19.34 10.97 -18.09
N PRO A 483 -19.54 12.21 -18.55
CA PRO A 483 -20.26 12.50 -19.79
C PRO A 483 -19.43 12.20 -21.06
N TYR A 484 -18.68 11.11 -21.07
CA TYR A 484 -17.84 10.68 -22.18
C TYR A 484 -17.88 9.15 -22.33
N ALA A 485 -18.18 8.68 -23.54
CA ALA A 485 -18.35 7.25 -23.79
C ALA A 485 -17.03 6.47 -23.67
N GLN A 486 -17.10 5.29 -23.09
CA GLN A 486 -15.99 4.34 -23.06
C GLN A 486 -15.96 3.54 -24.38
N ASN A 487 -14.79 3.02 -24.76
CA ASN A 487 -14.68 2.10 -25.91
C ASN A 487 -14.94 0.66 -25.45
N THR A 488 -14.27 -0.33 -26.05
CA THR A 488 -14.42 -1.74 -25.70
C THR A 488 -13.97 -2.00 -24.26
N ALA A 489 -14.88 -2.60 -23.47
CA ALA A 489 -14.60 -3.01 -22.11
C ALA A 489 -13.48 -4.07 -22.07
N THR A 490 -12.44 -3.80 -21.30
CA THR A 490 -11.33 -4.73 -21.07
C THR A 490 -10.99 -4.79 -19.59
N ILE A 491 -10.46 -5.93 -19.14
CA ILE A 491 -10.02 -6.16 -17.76
C ILE A 491 -8.73 -5.41 -17.41
N GLY A 492 -8.44 -5.35 -16.11
CA GLY A 492 -7.35 -4.58 -15.51
C GLY A 492 -7.82 -3.22 -15.00
N GLU A 493 -7.19 -2.75 -13.94
CA GLU A 493 -7.60 -1.56 -13.18
C GLU A 493 -7.43 -0.24 -13.94
N LYS A 494 -8.52 0.49 -14.22
CA LYS A 494 -8.48 1.73 -15.03
C LYS A 494 -8.71 3.00 -14.23
N ILE A 495 -8.67 2.89 -12.90
CA ILE A 495 -8.83 4.03 -12.00
C ILE A 495 -7.77 4.03 -10.90
N ALA A 496 -7.47 5.20 -10.37
CA ALA A 496 -6.59 5.37 -9.23
C ALA A 496 -6.96 6.66 -8.48
N THR A 497 -6.48 6.80 -7.25
CA THR A 497 -6.62 8.03 -6.46
C THR A 497 -5.28 8.75 -6.33
N SER A 498 -5.36 10.07 -6.20
CA SER A 498 -4.27 10.88 -5.66
C SER A 498 -4.86 11.92 -4.72
N LEU A 499 -4.00 12.55 -3.93
CA LEU A 499 -4.41 13.44 -2.86
C LEU A 499 -3.82 14.84 -3.05
N PHE A 500 -4.59 15.86 -2.72
CA PHE A 500 -4.15 17.22 -2.50
C PHE A 500 -4.08 17.46 -0.99
N ILE A 501 -3.00 18.13 -0.54
CA ILE A 501 -2.78 18.46 0.87
C ILE A 501 -2.36 19.91 0.97
N ASP A 502 -3.07 20.67 1.81
CA ASP A 502 -2.70 22.02 2.24
C ASP A 502 -2.87 22.13 3.75
N GLY A 503 -1.73 22.09 4.46
CA GLY A 503 -1.72 21.98 5.91
C GLY A 503 -2.46 20.71 6.37
N THR A 504 -3.53 20.88 7.15
CA THR A 504 -4.38 19.78 7.63
C THR A 504 -5.51 19.42 6.67
N THR A 505 -5.75 20.22 5.62
CA THR A 505 -6.82 19.97 4.66
C THR A 505 -6.37 18.96 3.63
N LYS A 506 -7.20 17.93 3.42
CA LYS A 506 -6.97 16.82 2.48
C LYS A 506 -8.14 16.76 1.48
N LEU A 507 -7.85 16.65 0.18
CA LEU A 507 -8.85 16.45 -0.88
C LEU A 507 -8.37 15.38 -1.86
N ALA A 508 -9.11 14.29 -1.98
CA ALA A 508 -8.77 13.24 -2.94
C ALA A 508 -9.30 13.59 -4.33
N PHE A 509 -8.63 13.08 -5.34
CA PHE A 509 -9.04 13.12 -6.73
C PHE A 509 -9.08 11.70 -7.26
N LEU A 510 -10.19 11.34 -7.88
CA LEU A 510 -10.32 10.11 -8.64
C LEU A 510 -9.81 10.35 -10.06
N TYR A 511 -8.92 9.50 -10.54
CA TYR A 511 -8.42 9.50 -11.90
C TYR A 511 -8.98 8.29 -12.63
N ALA A 512 -9.35 8.49 -13.90
CA ALA A 512 -9.85 7.42 -14.75
C ALA A 512 -9.27 7.54 -16.15
N ILE A 513 -8.83 6.44 -16.72
CA ILE A 513 -8.42 6.34 -18.12
C ILE A 513 -9.49 5.60 -18.92
N GLN A 514 -9.67 6.02 -20.17
CA GLN A 514 -10.62 5.37 -21.07
C GLN A 514 -10.23 3.90 -21.30
N SER A 515 -11.20 2.99 -21.18
CA SER A 515 -10.99 1.60 -21.58
C SER A 515 -10.73 1.55 -23.09
N THR A 516 -9.66 0.85 -23.49
CA THR A 516 -9.17 0.78 -24.89
C THR A 516 -9.02 2.15 -25.59
N GLY A 517 -8.63 3.17 -24.84
CA GLY A 517 -8.37 4.51 -25.35
C GLY A 517 -7.26 5.23 -24.57
N THR A 518 -7.02 6.48 -24.93
CA THR A 518 -5.98 7.34 -24.32
C THR A 518 -6.54 8.47 -23.46
N VAL A 519 -7.84 8.73 -23.54
CA VAL A 519 -8.41 9.90 -22.87
C VAL A 519 -8.37 9.69 -21.36
N PHE A 520 -7.95 10.75 -20.64
CA PHE A 520 -7.71 10.70 -19.21
C PHE A 520 -8.45 11.83 -18.51
N TRP A 521 -9.01 11.53 -17.34
CA TRP A 521 -9.79 12.49 -16.55
C TRP A 521 -9.44 12.43 -15.08
N ASN A 522 -9.73 13.52 -14.37
CA ASN A 522 -9.91 13.48 -12.93
C ASN A 522 -11.23 14.10 -12.47
N CYS A 523 -11.64 13.73 -11.27
CA CYS A 523 -12.78 14.30 -10.56
C CYS A 523 -12.41 14.49 -9.09
N ALA A 524 -12.65 15.67 -8.53
CA ALA A 524 -12.47 15.91 -7.10
C ALA A 524 -13.49 15.09 -6.28
N ILE A 525 -13.05 14.50 -5.18
CA ILE A 525 -13.88 13.76 -4.24
C ILE A 525 -14.41 14.76 -3.20
N GLN A 526 -15.60 15.28 -3.44
CA GLN A 526 -16.17 16.39 -2.66
C GLN A 526 -16.91 15.92 -1.38
N ARG A 527 -17.19 14.61 -1.25
CA ARG A 527 -18.01 14.02 -0.18
C ARG A 527 -17.92 12.50 -0.15
#